data_AF-A0A9Q7E7K7-F1
#
_entry.id   AF-A0A9Q7E7K7-F1
#
_cell.length_a   1.000
_cell.length_b   1.000
_cell.length_c   1.000
_cell.angle_alpha   90.00
_cell.angle_beta   90.00
_cell.angle_gamma   90.00
#
_symmetry.space_group_name_H-M   'P 1'
#
loop_
_entity.id
_entity.type
_entity.pdbx_description
1 polymer ?
#
loop_
_entity_poly.entity_id
_entity_poly.type
_entity_poly.pdbx_seq_one_letter_code
_entity_poly.pdbx_strand_id
1 'polypeptide(L)'
;MKSLHDFIVYTDVVFNETFKTESGLELFGDNRFLQKRLAQREVEIKAMPLNYEGEDIVGYQAFIDPTIYFQNLYDHGKGANNEISGHKGFFKVQANMIIAVRKDSQSEWIGFGENLIVSKVMDSGEENKSGLIITEIARPKEIKGVAVVQIPNADLLRDEVIKGDTIRYNDYYGVDVYIDGKEYTWIRTKDCLAKVG
;
A
#
# COMPACT_ATOMS: atom_id res chain seq x y z
N MET A 1 1.10 26.42 2.53
CA MET A 1 -0.28 25.89 2.50
C MET A 1 -0.51 25.13 3.81
N LYS A 2 -1.66 25.28 4.45
CA LYS A 2 -2.06 24.48 5.62
C LYS A 2 -3.52 24.07 5.44
N SER A 3 -3.88 22.84 5.82
CA SER A 3 -5.26 22.36 5.85
C SER A 3 -5.66 22.08 7.30
N LEU A 4 -6.96 22.15 7.59
CA LEU A 4 -7.45 21.81 8.92
C LEU A 4 -7.39 20.30 9.16
N HIS A 5 -7.67 19.48 8.14
CA HIS A 5 -7.87 18.03 8.27
C HIS A 5 -6.99 17.17 7.35
N ASP A 6 -6.44 17.76 6.28
CA ASP A 6 -5.72 17.01 5.25
C ASP A 6 -4.21 17.23 5.35
N PHE A 7 -3.46 16.18 5.08
CA PHE A 7 -2.05 16.33 4.74
C PHE A 7 -1.94 16.92 3.34
N ILE A 8 -0.86 17.63 3.11
CA ILE A 8 -0.48 18.09 1.77
C ILE A 8 0.72 17.28 1.36
N VAL A 9 0.59 16.56 0.26
CA VAL A 9 1.67 15.77 -0.34
C VAL A 9 2.07 16.33 -1.69
N TYR A 10 3.28 16.01 -2.13
CA TYR A 10 3.81 16.41 -3.42
C TYR A 10 4.34 15.22 -4.21
N THR A 11 4.03 15.22 -5.51
CA THR A 11 4.66 14.39 -6.52
C THR A 11 4.74 15.17 -7.84
N ASP A 12 5.81 14.97 -8.60
CA ASP A 12 5.98 15.51 -9.94
C ASP A 12 5.32 14.62 -11.00
N VAL A 13 5.21 13.32 -10.73
CA VAL A 13 4.59 12.31 -11.59
C VAL A 13 3.40 11.68 -10.87
N VAL A 14 2.26 11.64 -11.56
CA VAL A 14 1.03 11.01 -11.04
C VAL A 14 0.88 9.57 -11.55
N PHE A 15 1.19 9.35 -12.83
CA PHE A 15 1.17 8.03 -13.46
C PHE A 15 2.49 7.82 -14.20
N ASN A 16 3.13 6.68 -13.92
CA ASN A 16 4.27 6.19 -14.69
C ASN A 16 3.80 5.63 -16.03
N GLU A 17 4.68 5.59 -17.03
CA GLU A 17 4.41 4.92 -18.31
C GLU A 17 4.61 3.40 -18.21
N THR A 18 5.47 3.00 -17.27
CA THR A 18 5.87 1.62 -17.05
C THR A 18 5.63 1.17 -15.60
N PHE A 19 5.57 -0.14 -15.40
CA PHE A 19 5.63 -0.77 -14.09
C PHE A 19 6.51 -2.02 -14.15
N LYS A 20 7.11 -2.38 -13.02
CA LYS A 20 7.91 -3.61 -12.89
C LYS A 20 7.04 -4.78 -12.47
N THR A 21 7.32 -5.96 -13.00
CA THR A 21 6.81 -7.24 -12.49
C THR A 21 7.67 -7.74 -11.33
N GLU A 22 7.19 -8.75 -10.61
CA GLU A 22 7.99 -9.43 -9.58
C GLU A 22 9.31 -10.01 -10.12
N SER A 23 9.35 -10.42 -11.39
CA SER A 23 10.57 -10.87 -12.07
C SER A 23 11.52 -9.73 -12.48
N GLY A 24 11.17 -8.47 -12.19
CA GLY A 24 11.93 -7.28 -12.56
C GLY A 24 11.74 -6.84 -14.01
N LEU A 25 10.84 -7.48 -14.77
CA LEU A 25 10.53 -7.07 -16.15
C LEU A 25 9.76 -5.76 -16.12
N GLU A 26 10.20 -4.79 -16.90
CA GLU A 26 9.52 -3.51 -17.06
C GLU A 26 8.53 -3.58 -18.22
N LEU A 27 7.27 -3.23 -17.95
CA LEU A 27 6.16 -3.30 -18.91
C LEU A 27 5.52 -1.93 -19.07
N PHE A 28 5.24 -1.55 -20.32
CA PHE A 28 4.41 -0.38 -20.63
C PHE A 28 2.95 -0.65 -20.29
N GLY A 29 2.28 0.33 -19.70
CA GLY A 29 0.86 0.26 -19.38
C GLY A 29 0.09 1.47 -19.89
N ASP A 30 -1.18 1.24 -20.21
CA ASP A 30 -2.12 2.31 -20.54
C ASP A 30 -2.89 2.72 -19.27
N ASN A 31 -2.78 4.00 -18.90
CA ASN A 31 -3.41 4.55 -17.69
C ASN A 31 -4.94 4.54 -17.73
N ARG A 32 -5.59 4.24 -18.86
CA ARG A 32 -7.05 4.08 -18.91
C ARG A 32 -7.50 2.75 -18.31
N PHE A 33 -6.62 1.76 -18.29
CA PHE A 33 -6.91 0.40 -17.83
C PHE A 33 -6.09 0.01 -16.59
N LEU A 34 -4.91 0.60 -16.41
CA LEU A 34 -3.94 0.21 -15.40
C LEU A 34 -3.63 1.33 -14.40
N GLN A 35 -4.59 2.23 -14.13
CA GLN A 35 -4.42 3.34 -13.17
C GLN A 35 -3.77 2.91 -11.87
N LYS A 36 -4.26 1.83 -11.26
CA LYS A 36 -3.69 1.31 -10.01
C LYS A 36 -2.24 0.85 -10.18
N ARG A 37 -1.85 0.23 -11.29
CA ARG A 37 -0.46 -0.25 -11.44
C ARG A 37 0.52 0.88 -11.78
N LEU A 38 0.06 1.88 -12.52
CA LEU A 38 0.88 2.98 -12.99
C LEU A 38 0.93 4.16 -12.01
N ALA A 39 -0.02 4.26 -11.08
CA ALA A 39 -0.07 5.40 -10.15
C ALA A 39 1.15 5.45 -9.23
N GLN A 40 1.73 6.65 -9.12
CA GLN A 40 2.83 6.96 -8.24
C GLN A 40 2.36 6.99 -6.78
N ARG A 41 2.77 6.03 -5.97
CA ARG A 41 2.34 5.96 -4.57
C ARG A 41 3.32 6.57 -3.58
N GLU A 42 4.59 6.69 -3.96
CA GLU A 42 5.58 7.36 -3.13
C GLU A 42 5.54 8.86 -3.37
N VAL A 43 5.19 9.62 -2.34
CA VAL A 43 5.04 11.08 -2.37
C VAL A 43 5.79 11.70 -1.20
N GLU A 44 6.07 13.00 -1.25
CA GLU A 44 6.68 13.73 -0.12
C GLU A 44 5.62 14.47 0.69
N ILE A 45 5.64 14.38 2.02
CA ILE A 45 4.76 15.15 2.89
C ILE A 45 5.27 16.60 2.97
N LYS A 46 4.47 17.55 2.50
CA LYS A 46 4.81 18.99 2.49
C LYS A 46 4.15 19.78 3.61
N ALA A 47 3.01 19.32 4.13
CA ALA A 47 2.37 19.92 5.30
C ALA A 47 1.47 18.93 6.02
N MET A 48 1.36 19.10 7.34
CA MET A 48 0.44 18.35 8.19
C MET A 48 -0.87 19.13 8.42
N PRO A 49 -1.97 18.43 8.74
CA PRO A 49 -3.19 19.05 9.26
C PRO A 49 -2.91 19.84 10.53
N LEU A 50 -3.65 20.94 10.73
CA LEU A 50 -3.56 21.72 11.98
C LEU A 50 -4.05 20.93 13.22
N ASN A 51 -4.93 19.95 13.02
CA ASN A 51 -5.47 19.11 14.08
C ASN A 51 -4.71 17.78 14.26
N TYR A 52 -3.54 17.63 13.64
CA TYR A 52 -2.74 16.41 13.77
C TYR A 52 -1.91 16.47 15.05
N GLU A 53 -2.05 15.43 15.88
CA GLU A 53 -1.39 15.33 17.20
C GLU A 53 -0.21 14.34 17.21
N GLY A 54 0.14 13.75 16.07
CA GLY A 54 1.25 12.79 15.96
C GLY A 54 2.63 13.43 15.75
N GLU A 55 3.62 12.61 15.39
CA GLU A 55 4.99 13.05 15.12
C GLU A 55 5.07 14.03 13.94
N ASP A 56 5.95 15.03 14.01
CA ASP A 56 6.21 15.88 12.85
C ASP A 56 6.91 15.10 11.74
N ILE A 57 6.13 14.77 10.71
CA ILE A 57 6.55 13.99 9.54
C ILE A 57 6.66 14.85 8.28
N VAL A 58 6.75 16.19 8.40
CA VAL A 58 7.03 17.04 7.24
C VAL A 58 8.39 16.68 6.65
N GLY A 59 8.45 16.52 5.32
CA GLY A 59 9.63 16.08 4.58
C GLY A 59 9.78 14.56 4.48
N TYR A 60 8.96 13.77 5.20
CA TYR A 60 8.98 12.31 5.08
C TYR A 60 8.42 11.89 3.73
N GLN A 61 8.82 10.69 3.30
CA GLN A 61 8.16 10.01 2.19
C GLN A 61 6.95 9.25 2.71
N ALA A 62 5.86 9.28 1.95
CA ALA A 62 4.63 8.56 2.23
C ALA A 62 4.30 7.63 1.08
N PHE A 63 3.84 6.43 1.40
CA PHE A 63 3.19 5.51 0.50
C PHE A 63 1.68 5.69 0.67
N ILE A 64 0.97 6.10 -0.39
CA ILE A 64 -0.43 6.52 -0.31
C ILE A 64 -1.35 5.66 -1.18
N ASP A 65 -2.66 5.70 -0.87
CA ASP A 65 -3.69 5.20 -1.75
C ASP A 65 -3.77 6.07 -3.03
N PRO A 66 -3.61 5.49 -4.23
CA PRO A 66 -3.58 6.25 -5.48
C PRO A 66 -4.94 6.81 -5.91
N THR A 67 -6.03 6.46 -5.22
CA THR A 67 -7.37 7.00 -5.53
C THR A 67 -7.44 8.51 -5.43
N ILE A 68 -6.48 9.17 -4.75
CA ILE A 68 -6.39 10.63 -4.72
C ILE A 68 -6.18 11.25 -6.11
N TYR A 69 -5.66 10.48 -7.07
CA TYR A 69 -5.44 10.91 -8.45
C TYR A 69 -6.63 10.67 -9.35
N PHE A 70 -7.54 9.78 -8.95
CA PHE A 70 -8.62 9.35 -9.81
C PHE A 70 -9.71 10.42 -9.79
N GLN A 71 -10.18 10.80 -10.98
CA GLN A 71 -11.28 11.74 -11.09
C GLN A 71 -12.55 11.09 -10.54
N ASN A 72 -13.21 11.75 -9.58
CA ASN A 72 -14.49 11.30 -9.07
C ASN A 72 -15.56 11.46 -10.17
N LEU A 73 -16.03 10.34 -10.73
CA LEU A 73 -17.06 10.32 -11.77
C LEU A 73 -18.47 10.64 -11.24
N TYR A 74 -18.63 10.83 -9.92
CA TYR A 74 -19.93 11.00 -9.27
C TYR A 74 -20.70 12.27 -9.68
N ASP A 75 -20.03 13.29 -10.23
CA ASP A 75 -20.69 14.54 -10.64
C ASP A 75 -20.56 14.82 -12.14
N HIS A 76 -21.02 13.89 -12.99
CA HIS A 76 -21.06 14.08 -14.45
C HIS A 76 -19.72 14.58 -15.06
N GLY A 77 -18.59 14.08 -14.54
CA GLY A 77 -17.25 14.49 -14.98
C GLY A 77 -16.70 15.78 -14.34
N LYS A 78 -17.34 16.31 -13.29
CA LYS A 78 -16.89 17.51 -12.53
C LYS A 78 -16.23 17.21 -11.19
N GLY A 79 -16.00 15.95 -10.84
CA GLY A 79 -15.28 15.62 -9.61
C GLY A 79 -13.89 16.23 -9.62
N ALA A 80 -13.63 17.13 -8.68
CA ALA A 80 -12.29 17.67 -8.48
C ALA A 80 -11.34 16.53 -8.12
N ASN A 81 -10.18 16.49 -8.79
CA ASN A 81 -9.05 15.73 -8.27
C ASN A 81 -8.63 16.35 -6.92
N ASN A 82 -7.95 15.59 -6.06
CA ASN A 82 -7.47 16.14 -4.80
C ASN A 82 -6.31 17.15 -4.96
N GLU A 83 -6.00 17.56 -6.19
CA GLU A 83 -4.95 18.52 -6.50
C GLU A 83 -5.35 19.92 -6.02
N ILE A 84 -4.40 20.62 -5.41
CA ILE A 84 -4.64 21.95 -4.88
C ILE A 84 -4.62 22.94 -6.05
N SER A 85 -5.73 23.64 -6.26
CA SER A 85 -5.86 24.65 -7.31
C SER A 85 -4.71 25.67 -7.25
N GLY A 86 -4.03 25.88 -8.39
CA GLY A 86 -2.88 26.77 -8.50
C GLY A 86 -1.53 26.18 -8.06
N HIS A 87 -1.50 24.96 -7.53
CA HIS A 87 -0.30 24.29 -7.03
C HIS A 87 -0.13 22.89 -7.67
N LYS A 88 0.37 22.87 -8.90
CA LYS A 88 0.57 21.62 -9.66
C LYS A 88 1.41 20.60 -8.88
N GLY A 89 0.95 19.36 -8.82
CA GLY A 89 1.62 18.26 -8.13
C GLY A 89 1.40 18.23 -6.62
N PHE A 90 0.71 19.21 -6.05
CA PHE A 90 0.32 19.21 -4.63
C PHE A 90 -1.08 18.64 -4.47
N PHE A 91 -1.22 17.63 -3.61
CA PHE A 91 -2.50 16.97 -3.37
C PHE A 91 -2.87 17.01 -1.89
N LYS A 92 -4.17 17.10 -1.63
CA LYS A 92 -4.74 16.84 -0.31
C LYS A 92 -4.90 15.35 -0.12
N VAL A 93 -4.42 14.83 1.00
CA VAL A 93 -4.58 13.42 1.36
C VAL A 93 -5.07 13.31 2.79
N GLN A 94 -6.12 12.52 3.00
CA GLN A 94 -6.64 12.24 4.33
C GLN A 94 -5.72 11.25 5.04
N ALA A 95 -5.68 11.31 6.38
CA ALA A 95 -4.83 10.44 7.19
C ALA A 95 -5.04 8.94 6.89
N ASN A 96 -6.29 8.52 6.63
CA ASN A 96 -6.65 7.14 6.32
C ASN A 96 -6.18 6.64 4.94
N MET A 97 -5.77 7.55 4.04
CA MET A 97 -5.22 7.27 2.71
C MET A 97 -3.69 7.24 2.69
N ILE A 98 -3.02 7.62 3.79
CA ILE A 98 -1.59 7.39 3.96
C ILE A 98 -1.42 5.97 4.49
N ILE A 99 -0.79 5.10 3.71
CA ILE A 99 -0.63 3.68 4.03
C ILE A 99 0.61 3.48 4.92
N ALA A 100 1.76 4.04 4.53
CA ALA A 100 3.01 3.96 5.26
C ALA A 100 3.84 5.24 5.10
N VAL A 101 4.79 5.48 6.01
CA VAL A 101 5.74 6.59 5.95
C VAL A 101 7.15 6.08 6.20
N ARG A 102 8.15 6.78 5.65
CA ARG A 102 9.56 6.62 6.00
C ARG A 102 10.24 7.98 5.98
N LYS A 103 11.24 8.17 6.83
CA LYS A 103 11.94 9.45 6.97
C LYS A 103 12.70 9.86 5.71
N ASP A 104 13.34 8.90 5.06
CA ASP A 104 14.11 9.06 3.84
C ASP A 104 14.20 7.73 3.08
N SER A 105 14.88 7.72 1.92
CA SER A 105 15.02 6.54 1.07
C SER A 105 15.84 5.40 1.67
N GLN A 106 16.56 5.63 2.77
CA GLN A 106 17.36 4.61 3.48
C GLN A 106 16.61 4.03 4.67
N SER A 107 15.56 4.72 5.13
CA SER A 107 14.74 4.30 6.26
C SER A 107 13.74 3.23 5.85
N GLU A 108 13.50 2.26 6.73
CA GLU A 108 12.43 1.28 6.54
C GLU A 108 11.06 1.97 6.56
N TRP A 109 10.13 1.42 5.78
CA TRP A 109 8.73 1.83 5.83
C TRP A 109 8.12 1.45 7.17
N ILE A 110 7.28 2.33 7.70
CA ILE A 110 6.45 2.09 8.89
C ILE A 110 5.00 2.40 8.52
N GLY A 111 4.10 1.49 8.85
CA GLY A 111 2.67 1.66 8.63
C GLY A 111 2.15 2.89 9.37
N PHE A 112 1.37 3.73 8.68
CA PHE A 112 0.85 4.98 9.23
C PHE A 112 -0.51 4.75 9.90
N GLY A 113 -0.74 5.36 11.07
CA GLY A 113 -2.01 5.21 11.81
C GLY A 113 -2.24 3.75 12.24
N GLU A 114 -3.31 3.11 11.77
CA GLU A 114 -3.61 1.70 12.02
C GLU A 114 -3.24 0.78 10.84
N ASN A 115 -2.34 1.18 9.96
CA ASN A 115 -2.03 0.42 8.75
C ASN A 115 -0.93 -0.61 8.95
N LEU A 116 -1.11 -1.77 8.33
CA LEU A 116 -0.17 -2.89 8.28
C LEU A 116 -0.11 -3.43 6.85
N ILE A 117 1.07 -3.76 6.34
CA ILE A 117 1.22 -4.37 5.01
C ILE A 117 1.79 -5.77 5.18
N VAL A 118 1.15 -6.72 4.52
CA VAL A 118 1.45 -8.15 4.64
C VAL A 118 1.58 -8.81 3.27
N SER A 119 2.32 -9.91 3.20
CA SER A 119 2.37 -10.80 2.04
C SER A 119 1.63 -12.08 2.35
N LYS A 120 0.71 -12.48 1.47
CA LYS A 120 -0.07 -13.71 1.59
C LYS A 120 0.85 -14.94 1.59
N VAL A 121 0.55 -15.92 2.44
CA VAL A 121 1.30 -17.19 2.46
C VAL A 121 0.72 -18.15 1.45
N MET A 122 1.60 -18.77 0.66
CA MET A 122 1.23 -19.73 -0.37
C MET A 122 1.57 -21.14 0.10
N ASP A 123 0.61 -22.05 0.01
CA ASP A 123 0.79 -23.49 0.19
C ASP A 123 1.56 -24.04 -1.02
N SER A 124 2.85 -24.33 -0.81
CA SER A 124 3.65 -25.09 -1.75
C SER A 124 3.21 -26.55 -1.64
N GLY A 125 2.12 -26.90 -2.31
CA GLY A 125 1.58 -28.25 -2.29
C GLY A 125 2.72 -29.26 -2.48
N GLU A 126 2.89 -30.17 -1.52
CA GLU A 126 3.90 -31.21 -1.63
C GLU A 126 3.70 -31.95 -2.96
N GLU A 127 4.77 -32.05 -3.76
CA GLU A 127 4.84 -33.01 -4.85
C GLU A 127 4.69 -34.41 -4.23
N ASN A 128 3.45 -34.88 -4.11
CA ASN A 128 3.21 -36.28 -3.84
C ASN A 128 3.81 -37.06 -5.01
N LYS A 129 4.94 -37.76 -4.75
CA LYS A 129 5.60 -38.70 -5.67
C LYS A 129 4.73 -39.94 -5.90
N SER A 130 3.49 -39.72 -6.31
CA SER A 130 2.59 -40.70 -6.89
C SER A 130 2.87 -40.69 -8.39
N GLY A 131 3.19 -41.84 -8.98
CA GLY A 131 3.61 -42.00 -10.38
C GLY A 131 2.54 -41.69 -11.44
N LEU A 132 1.59 -40.81 -11.14
CA LEU A 132 0.59 -40.28 -12.05
C LEU A 132 1.03 -38.90 -12.52
N ILE A 133 1.20 -38.76 -13.83
CA ILE A 133 1.50 -37.48 -14.48
C ILE A 133 0.27 -36.58 -14.31
N ILE A 134 0.34 -35.62 -13.38
CA ILE A 134 -0.61 -34.51 -13.29
C ILE A 134 -0.16 -33.48 -14.33
N THR A 135 -0.91 -33.33 -15.42
CA THR A 135 -0.59 -32.40 -16.52
C THR A 135 -0.90 -30.93 -16.22
N GLU A 136 -1.46 -30.65 -15.04
CA GLU A 136 -1.66 -29.29 -14.54
C GLU A 136 -0.58 -28.99 -13.51
N ILE A 137 0.28 -28.01 -13.80
CA ILE A 137 1.17 -27.42 -12.79
C ILE A 137 0.26 -26.97 -11.63
N ALA A 138 0.31 -27.68 -10.50
CA ALA A 138 -0.48 -27.36 -9.33
C ALA A 138 -0.12 -25.93 -8.89
N ARG A 139 -1.01 -24.98 -9.14
CA ARG A 139 -0.79 -23.61 -8.70
C ARG A 139 -0.78 -23.61 -7.18
N PRO A 140 0.23 -23.01 -6.54
CA PRO A 140 0.26 -22.91 -5.09
C PRO A 140 -1.02 -22.19 -4.63
N LYS A 141 -1.66 -22.72 -3.58
CA LYS A 141 -2.93 -22.18 -3.08
C LYS A 141 -2.65 -21.23 -1.93
N GLU A 142 -3.31 -20.08 -1.91
CA GLU A 142 -3.21 -19.16 -0.78
C GLU A 142 -3.73 -19.83 0.50
N ILE A 143 -2.94 -19.78 1.59
CA ILE A 143 -3.40 -20.18 2.92
C ILE A 143 -4.27 -19.05 3.46
N LYS A 144 -5.59 -19.25 3.37
CA LYS A 144 -6.58 -18.26 3.80
C LYS A 144 -6.36 -17.81 5.25
N GLY A 145 -6.42 -16.49 5.43
CA GLY A 145 -6.26 -15.84 6.73
C GLY A 145 -4.87 -15.96 7.35
N VAL A 146 -3.83 -16.30 6.57
CA VAL A 146 -2.43 -16.31 7.02
C VAL A 146 -1.59 -15.42 6.13
N ALA A 147 -0.81 -14.52 6.74
CA ALA A 147 0.10 -13.63 6.02
C ALA A 147 1.38 -13.37 6.82
N VAL A 148 2.44 -12.94 6.13
CA VAL A 148 3.70 -12.51 6.74
C VAL A 148 3.76 -10.99 6.74
N VAL A 149 4.13 -10.39 7.87
CA VAL A 149 4.25 -8.94 8.01
C VAL A 149 5.45 -8.42 7.23
N GLN A 150 5.23 -7.39 6.42
CA GLN A 150 6.26 -6.79 5.55
C GLN A 150 6.58 -5.37 5.97
N ILE A 151 5.55 -4.59 6.32
CA ILE A 151 5.70 -3.25 6.88
C ILE A 151 4.85 -3.20 8.15
N PRO A 152 5.48 -3.26 9.34
CA PRO A 152 4.77 -3.21 10.61
C PRO A 152 4.23 -1.81 10.89
N ASN A 153 3.26 -1.73 11.78
CA ASN A 153 2.77 -0.47 12.30
C ASN A 153 3.59 -0.03 13.53
N ALA A 154 3.82 1.27 13.70
CA ALA A 154 4.56 1.80 14.86
C ALA A 154 3.89 1.42 16.20
N ASP A 155 2.56 1.43 16.26
CA ASP A 155 1.82 1.14 17.48
C ASP A 155 1.74 -0.37 17.78
N LEU A 156 1.77 -1.22 16.75
CA LEU A 156 1.84 -2.69 16.90
C LEU A 156 3.22 -3.21 17.32
N LEU A 157 4.26 -2.37 17.33
CA LEU A 157 5.52 -2.73 18.01
C LEU A 157 5.28 -3.05 19.49
N ARG A 158 4.19 -2.53 20.08
CA ARG A 158 3.80 -2.82 21.46
C ARG A 158 3.23 -4.22 21.67
N ASP A 159 2.74 -4.87 20.61
CA ASP A 159 2.18 -6.24 20.63
C ASP A 159 3.14 -7.27 20.03
N GLU A 160 4.44 -6.93 19.91
CA GLU A 160 5.52 -7.80 19.41
C GLU A 160 5.34 -8.31 17.96
N VAL A 161 4.49 -7.66 17.16
CA VAL A 161 4.35 -7.96 15.72
C VAL A 161 5.37 -7.14 14.94
N ILE A 162 6.39 -7.82 14.42
CA ILE A 162 7.49 -7.22 13.66
C ILE A 162 7.52 -7.74 12.22
N LYS A 163 8.32 -7.08 11.37
CA LYS A 163 8.59 -7.55 10.00
C LYS A 163 9.09 -9.00 10.03
N GLY A 164 8.50 -9.85 9.20
CA GLY A 164 8.80 -11.27 9.11
C GLY A 164 7.91 -12.18 9.96
N ASP A 165 7.15 -11.63 10.92
CA ASP A 165 6.21 -12.44 11.69
C ASP A 165 5.08 -12.96 10.82
N THR A 166 4.69 -14.20 11.06
CA THR A 166 3.47 -14.76 10.47
C THR A 166 2.29 -14.41 11.36
N ILE A 167 1.18 -13.98 10.77
CA ILE A 167 -0.03 -13.60 11.48
C ILE A 167 -1.26 -14.30 10.92
N ARG A 168 -2.26 -14.48 11.77
CA ARG A 168 -3.63 -14.73 11.39
C ARG A 168 -4.33 -13.39 11.22
N TYR A 169 -5.06 -13.23 10.11
CA TYR A 169 -5.83 -12.03 9.84
C TYR A 169 -7.20 -12.37 9.26
N ASN A 170 -8.13 -11.42 9.32
CA ASN A 170 -9.44 -11.54 8.69
C ASN A 170 -9.32 -11.36 7.17
N ASP A 171 -9.39 -12.46 6.41
CA ASP A 171 -9.20 -12.49 4.95
C ASP A 171 -10.37 -11.93 4.13
N TYR A 172 -11.47 -11.56 4.79
CA TYR A 172 -12.56 -10.78 4.17
C TYR A 172 -12.18 -9.30 3.98
N TYR A 173 -11.16 -8.82 4.68
CA TYR A 173 -10.71 -7.43 4.63
C TYR A 173 -9.29 -7.34 4.07
N GLY A 174 -9.04 -6.29 3.30
CA GLY A 174 -7.74 -6.02 2.72
C GLY A 174 -7.84 -5.43 1.32
N VAL A 175 -6.83 -4.66 0.96
CA VAL A 175 -6.73 -4.05 -0.37
C VAL A 175 -5.38 -4.44 -0.96
N ASP A 176 -5.40 -4.97 -2.19
CA ASP A 176 -4.16 -5.29 -2.90
C ASP A 176 -3.41 -4.00 -3.26
N VAL A 177 -2.14 -3.95 -2.90
CA VAL A 177 -1.23 -2.84 -3.14
C VAL A 177 0.05 -3.34 -3.77
N TYR A 178 0.64 -2.53 -4.64
CA TYR A 178 1.88 -2.86 -5.34
C TYR A 178 3.01 -2.00 -4.80
N ILE A 179 4.08 -2.65 -4.32
CA ILE A 179 5.31 -2.01 -3.84
C ILE A 179 6.46 -2.66 -4.62
N ASP A 180 7.25 -1.85 -5.33
CA ASP A 180 8.37 -2.31 -6.16
C ASP A 180 8.04 -3.46 -7.12
N GLY A 181 6.82 -3.44 -7.67
CA GLY A 181 6.36 -4.46 -8.63
C GLY A 181 5.86 -5.77 -8.00
N LYS A 182 5.95 -5.90 -6.68
CA LYS A 182 5.42 -7.03 -5.92
C LYS A 182 4.07 -6.68 -5.31
N GLU A 183 3.16 -7.65 -5.33
CA GLU A 183 1.83 -7.54 -4.75
C GLU A 183 1.87 -7.85 -3.25
N TYR A 184 1.24 -6.97 -2.47
CA TYR A 184 1.06 -7.09 -1.04
C TYR A 184 -0.41 -6.80 -0.71
N THR A 185 -0.80 -7.10 0.52
CA THR A 185 -2.12 -6.79 1.03
C THR A 185 -1.99 -5.74 2.13
N TRP A 186 -2.67 -4.61 1.95
CA TRP A 186 -2.85 -3.60 2.97
C TRP A 186 -4.06 -3.96 3.84
N ILE A 187 -3.83 -4.13 5.15
CA ILE A 187 -4.85 -4.40 6.16
C ILE A 187 -4.75 -3.39 7.32
N ARG A 188 -5.74 -3.38 8.22
CA ARG A 188 -5.68 -2.59 9.46
C ARG A 188 -5.20 -3.46 10.62
N THR A 189 -4.62 -2.83 11.64
CA THR A 189 -4.14 -3.51 12.86
C THR A 189 -5.24 -4.33 13.53
N LYS A 190 -6.47 -3.80 13.59
CA LYS A 190 -7.66 -4.50 14.13
C LYS A 190 -8.03 -5.79 13.37
N ASP A 191 -7.57 -5.94 12.12
CA ASP A 191 -7.83 -7.12 11.30
C ASP A 191 -6.76 -8.22 11.55
N CYS A 192 -5.67 -7.88 12.24
CA CYS A 192 -4.68 -8.84 12.73
C CYS A 192 -5.22 -9.50 14.00
N LEU A 193 -5.49 -10.80 13.92
CA LEU A 193 -6.14 -11.56 14.99
C LEU A 193 -5.15 -12.15 15.98
N ALA A 194 -4.01 -12.65 15.50
CA ALA A 194 -2.97 -13.25 16.33
C ALA A 194 -1.65 -13.42 15.56
N LYS A 195 -0.53 -13.43 16.28
CA LYS A 195 0.76 -13.92 15.78
C LYS A 195 0.76 -15.45 15.73
N VAL A 196 1.31 -16.00 14.65
CA VAL A 196 1.56 -17.43 14.48
C VAL A 196 3.01 -17.69 14.86
N GLY A 197 3.21 -18.55 15.86
CA GLY A 197 4.53 -18.92 16.39
C GLY A 197 5.37 -19.74 15.44
#